data_AF-A0A7V9ZWW2-F1
#
_entry.id   AF-A0A7V9ZWW2-F1
#
_cell.length_a   1.000
_cell.length_b   1.000
_cell.length_c   1.000
_cell.angle_alpha   90.00
_cell.angle_beta   90.00
_cell.angle_gamma   90.00
#
_symmetry.space_group_name_H-M   'P 1'
#
loop_
_entity.id
_entity.type
_entity.pdbx_description
1 polymer ?
#
loop_
_entity_poly.entity_id
_entity_poly.type
_entity_poly.pdbx_seq_one_letter_code
_entity_poly.pdbx_strand_id
1 'polypeptide(L)'
;ARHGWGRHSRDAKWKDVRDAVRTAFQHEDDTRAFIVVNGDESEPGTFKDRELLLRTPHLIVEGVILAGLVTDATEGFIFIRHEYPEQIAACRAEIERAERMGVCGPNASVLGRPFPVSVFVSPGGYICCEQSALNEAMSDRRGEPRNMPPKLETNGLEDLPTLVSNVETFAWVPYIALNGGAAYAAQGVNGWKGRRFFSVSGDVKRPGVYEGPMGMTLRELIYGEEHCQGIAGDRALKGFAPSGPSGGFLPAKLTAGAGLPRDHVNNKSWQALAARRGIDPNATEIDILDLELELNLFRALSPTQALGAGVVVYAEAATWRSRLSIPWNSIATNRVASACRAGSERRRWSR
;
A
#
# COMPACT_ATOMS: atom_id res chain seq x y z
N ALA A 1 -13.31 3.68 4.01
CA ALA A 1 -12.49 2.77 3.17
C ALA A 1 -11.47 1.96 4.00
N ARG A 2 -11.64 0.65 4.21
CA ARG A 2 -10.83 -0.17 5.15
C ARG A 2 -9.55 -0.84 4.59
N HIS A 3 -8.82 -0.24 3.65
CA HIS A 3 -7.74 -0.96 2.93
C HIS A 3 -6.42 -0.18 2.86
N GLY A 4 -5.85 0.10 4.03
CA GLY A 4 -4.42 0.36 4.18
C GLY A 4 -3.74 -0.91 4.73
N TRP A 5 -2.42 -1.02 4.55
CA TRP A 5 -1.63 -2.19 4.95
C TRP A 5 -1.64 -2.51 6.45
N GLY A 6 -2.05 -1.56 7.28
CA GLY A 6 -2.26 -1.71 8.73
C GLY A 6 -3.60 -2.34 9.11
N ARG A 7 -3.67 -2.96 10.30
CA ARG A 7 -4.89 -3.58 10.87
C ARG A 7 -6.04 -2.60 11.17
N HIS A 8 -5.83 -1.29 11.02
CA HIS A 8 -6.82 -0.24 11.32
C HIS A 8 -7.56 0.18 10.05
N SER A 9 -8.89 0.26 10.10
CA SER A 9 -9.66 0.87 9.01
C SER A 9 -9.21 2.31 8.79
N ARG A 10 -8.99 2.75 7.55
CA ARG A 10 -8.49 4.11 7.26
C ARG A 10 -9.40 5.21 7.83
N ASP A 11 -10.71 4.97 7.89
CA ASP A 11 -11.68 5.91 8.50
C ASP A 11 -11.44 6.05 10.02
N ALA A 12 -11.08 4.96 10.70
CA ALA A 12 -10.68 5.01 12.10
C ALA A 12 -9.36 5.76 12.26
N LYS A 13 -8.43 5.61 11.32
CA LYS A 13 -7.15 6.34 11.35
C LYS A 13 -7.35 7.86 11.26
N TRP A 14 -8.13 8.34 10.29
CA TRP A 14 -8.40 9.77 10.13
C TRP A 14 -9.18 10.34 11.34
N LYS A 15 -10.14 9.57 11.86
CA LYS A 15 -10.85 9.91 13.09
C LYS A 15 -9.91 10.00 14.29
N ASP A 16 -9.04 9.01 14.49
CA ASP A 16 -8.09 8.96 15.60
C ASP A 16 -7.14 10.16 15.56
N VAL A 17 -6.63 10.52 14.37
CA VAL A 17 -5.81 11.72 14.20
C VAL A 17 -6.61 12.98 14.50
N ARG A 18 -7.79 13.16 13.90
CA ARG A 18 -8.65 14.34 14.15
C ARG A 18 -8.96 14.51 15.64
N ASP A 19 -9.34 13.42 16.31
CA ASP A 19 -9.68 13.45 17.72
C ASP A 19 -8.43 13.83 18.55
N ALA A 20 -7.24 13.33 18.20
CA ALA A 20 -5.98 13.69 18.83
C ALA A 20 -5.56 15.15 18.59
N VAL A 21 -5.74 15.68 17.37
CA VAL A 21 -5.50 17.10 17.05
C VAL A 21 -6.36 18.00 17.92
N ARG A 22 -7.65 17.68 18.03
CA ARG A 22 -8.60 18.46 18.83
C ARG A 22 -8.27 18.42 20.32
N THR A 23 -7.82 17.27 20.83
CA THR A 23 -7.35 17.17 22.22
C THR A 23 -6.07 18.00 22.43
N ALA A 24 -5.09 17.93 21.52
CA ALA A 24 -3.86 18.73 21.63
C ALA A 24 -4.17 20.23 21.67
N PHE A 25 -5.09 20.71 20.82
CA PHE A 25 -5.44 22.14 20.77
C PHE A 25 -6.16 22.64 22.02
N GLN A 26 -6.83 21.76 22.76
CA GLN A 26 -7.50 22.10 24.02
C GLN A 26 -6.53 22.27 25.19
N HIS A 27 -5.34 21.67 25.11
CA HIS A 27 -4.35 21.68 26.19
C HIS A 27 -3.28 22.77 26.01
N GLU A 28 -3.35 23.59 24.95
CA GLU A 28 -2.35 24.63 24.59
C GLU A 28 -0.89 24.12 24.51
N ASP A 29 -0.72 22.81 24.31
CA ASP A 29 0.55 22.19 23.91
C ASP A 29 0.89 22.57 22.45
N ASP A 30 2.00 22.07 21.90
CA ASP A 30 2.35 22.25 20.50
C ASP A 30 1.16 21.89 19.57
N THR A 31 0.62 22.91 18.90
CA THR A 31 -0.58 22.80 18.06
C THR A 31 -0.27 22.32 16.65
N ARG A 32 0.95 21.86 16.38
CA ARG A 32 1.28 21.27 15.08
C ARG A 32 0.68 19.88 14.94
N ALA A 33 0.18 19.61 13.74
CA ALA A 33 -0.32 18.30 13.34
C ALA A 33 -0.15 18.12 11.84
N PHE A 34 0.16 16.90 11.42
CA PHE A 34 0.72 16.68 10.09
C PHE A 34 -0.12 15.73 9.25
N ILE A 35 -0.25 16.06 7.96
CA ILE A 35 -0.68 15.13 6.92
C ILE A 35 0.57 14.69 6.16
N VAL A 36 0.78 13.39 6.00
CA VAL A 36 1.93 12.85 5.26
C VAL A 36 1.46 11.84 4.22
N VAL A 37 1.69 12.17 2.96
CA VAL A 37 1.55 11.23 1.84
C VAL A 37 2.82 10.41 1.75
N ASN A 38 2.74 9.09 1.95
CA ASN A 38 3.86 8.18 1.76
C ASN A 38 3.91 7.70 0.31
N GLY A 39 4.86 8.26 -0.45
CA GLY A 39 5.22 7.92 -1.83
C GLY A 39 6.66 7.39 -1.97
N ASP A 40 7.20 6.70 -0.96
CA ASP A 40 8.53 6.11 -1.03
C ASP A 40 8.59 4.85 -1.93
N GLU A 41 7.46 4.16 -2.14
CA GLU A 41 7.23 3.05 -3.09
C GLU A 41 8.47 2.19 -3.44
N SER A 42 9.21 1.74 -2.42
CA SER A 42 10.49 1.06 -2.59
C SER A 42 10.35 -0.46 -2.86
N GLU A 43 9.14 -1.02 -2.82
CA GLU A 43 8.89 -2.44 -3.13
C GLU A 43 9.12 -2.73 -4.62
N PRO A 44 10.06 -3.64 -4.98
CA PRO A 44 10.28 -3.99 -6.37
C PRO A 44 9.02 -4.49 -7.08
N GLY A 45 8.79 -3.99 -8.29
CA GLY A 45 7.59 -4.32 -9.08
C GLY A 45 6.36 -3.48 -8.74
N THR A 46 6.47 -2.56 -7.77
CA THR A 46 5.44 -1.57 -7.45
C THR A 46 5.80 -0.22 -8.08
N PHE A 47 4.87 0.40 -8.80
CA PHE A 47 5.08 1.67 -9.52
C PHE A 47 3.77 2.45 -9.76
N LYS A 48 2.71 2.17 -9.00
CA LYS A 48 1.41 2.87 -9.11
C LYS A 48 1.49 4.29 -8.55
N ASP A 49 2.21 4.47 -7.46
CA ASP A 49 2.38 5.75 -6.80
C ASP A 49 3.23 6.66 -7.67
N ARG A 50 4.26 6.11 -8.33
CA ARG A 50 5.02 6.81 -9.38
C ARG A 50 4.12 7.41 -10.46
N GLU A 51 3.19 6.62 -11.00
CA GLU A 51 2.28 7.09 -12.05
C GLU A 51 1.27 8.11 -11.52
N LEU A 52 0.72 7.91 -10.32
CA LEU A 52 -0.23 8.83 -9.70
C LEU A 52 0.40 10.19 -9.37
N LEU A 53 1.61 10.19 -8.81
CA LEU A 53 2.36 11.41 -8.49
C LEU A 53 2.75 12.19 -9.76
N LEU A 54 3.06 11.48 -10.86
CA LEU A 54 3.48 12.12 -12.11
C LEU A 54 2.30 12.63 -12.94
N ARG A 55 1.28 11.79 -13.14
CA ARG A 55 0.19 12.07 -14.09
C ARG A 55 -0.99 12.80 -13.47
N THR A 56 -1.22 12.57 -12.18
CA THR A 56 -2.37 13.13 -11.45
C THR A 56 -1.97 13.76 -10.12
N PRO A 57 -0.92 14.62 -10.07
CA PRO A 57 -0.48 15.26 -8.82
C PRO A 57 -1.59 16.09 -8.17
N HIS A 58 -2.51 16.65 -8.97
CA HIS A 58 -3.64 17.45 -8.50
C HIS A 58 -4.55 16.67 -7.55
N LEU A 59 -4.82 15.38 -7.81
CA LEU A 59 -5.64 14.55 -6.93
C LEU A 59 -4.96 14.33 -5.57
N ILE A 60 -3.62 14.24 -5.55
CA ILE A 60 -2.84 14.05 -4.34
C ILE A 60 -2.85 15.32 -3.50
N VAL A 61 -2.57 16.47 -4.12
CA VAL A 61 -2.57 17.78 -3.45
C VAL A 61 -3.97 18.12 -2.92
N GLU A 62 -5.01 17.92 -3.72
CA GLU A 62 -6.41 18.09 -3.28
C GLU A 62 -6.75 17.14 -2.12
N GLY A 63 -6.33 15.88 -2.20
CA GLY A 63 -6.51 14.91 -1.11
C GLY A 63 -5.84 15.35 0.20
N VAL A 64 -4.64 15.94 0.13
CA VAL A 64 -3.93 16.49 1.30
C VAL A 64 -4.66 17.68 1.90
N ILE A 65 -5.16 18.59 1.06
CA ILE A 65 -5.95 19.76 1.49
C ILE A 65 -7.24 19.32 2.18
N LEU A 66 -7.98 18.37 1.58
CA LEU A 66 -9.19 17.80 2.15
C LEU A 66 -8.90 17.06 3.47
N ALA A 67 -7.76 16.37 3.58
CA ALA A 67 -7.33 15.77 4.84
C ALA A 67 -7.08 16.82 5.92
N GLY A 68 -6.36 17.90 5.59
CA GLY A 68 -6.12 19.03 6.49
C GLY A 68 -7.41 19.68 6.99
N LEU A 69 -8.42 19.80 6.12
CA LEU A 69 -9.74 20.29 6.46
C LEU A 69 -10.49 19.34 7.42
N VAL A 70 -10.42 18.03 7.20
CA VAL A 70 -11.16 17.04 8.00
C VAL A 70 -10.53 16.80 9.37
N THR A 71 -9.20 16.85 9.46
CA THR A 71 -8.47 16.52 10.69
C THR A 71 -7.99 17.74 11.47
N ASP A 72 -8.23 18.95 10.97
CA ASP A 72 -7.71 20.20 11.52
C ASP A 72 -6.16 20.26 11.55
N ALA A 73 -5.47 19.44 10.73
CA ALA A 73 -4.01 19.38 10.69
C ALA A 73 -3.39 20.69 10.15
N THR A 74 -2.25 21.09 10.67
CA THR A 74 -1.63 22.40 10.39
C THR A 74 -0.76 22.41 9.15
N GLU A 75 -0.21 21.27 8.74
CA GLU A 75 0.74 21.19 7.63
C GLU A 75 0.65 19.86 6.88
N GLY A 76 0.96 19.89 5.58
CA GLY A 76 0.95 18.74 4.69
C GLY A 76 2.30 18.46 4.04
N PHE A 77 2.69 17.20 3.98
CA PHE A 77 3.89 16.73 3.30
C PHE A 77 3.57 15.67 2.28
N ILE A 78 4.23 15.74 1.12
CA ILE A 78 4.30 14.64 0.16
C ILE A 78 5.71 14.06 0.25
N PHE A 79 5.85 12.92 0.94
CA PHE A 79 7.13 12.22 1.10
C PHE A 79 7.38 11.37 -0.16
N ILE A 80 8.37 11.75 -0.96
CA ILE A 80 8.67 11.11 -2.24
C ILE A 80 10.10 10.58 -2.22
N ARG A 81 10.29 9.35 -2.68
CA ARG A 81 11.63 8.77 -2.82
C ARG A 81 12.54 9.62 -3.71
N HIS A 82 13.82 9.75 -3.37
CA HIS A 82 14.77 10.57 -4.15
C HIS A 82 14.96 10.08 -5.59
N GLU A 83 14.67 8.82 -5.88
CA GLU A 83 14.78 8.23 -7.22
C GLU A 83 13.64 8.65 -8.17
N TYR A 84 12.68 9.46 -7.70
CA TYR A 84 11.52 9.95 -8.47
C TYR A 84 11.61 11.47 -8.76
N PRO A 85 12.64 11.96 -9.49
CA PRO A 85 12.84 13.39 -9.72
C PRO A 85 11.71 14.04 -10.52
N GLU A 86 11.10 13.31 -11.47
CA GLU A 86 9.97 13.80 -12.27
C GLU A 86 8.72 14.01 -11.42
N GLN A 87 8.45 13.09 -10.50
CA GLN A 87 7.31 13.15 -9.58
C GLN A 87 7.50 14.27 -8.57
N ILE A 88 8.72 14.46 -8.06
CA ILE A 88 9.08 15.59 -7.19
C ILE A 88 8.80 16.91 -7.91
N ALA A 89 9.23 17.04 -9.17
CA ALA A 89 8.98 18.23 -9.97
C ALA A 89 7.49 18.46 -10.23
N ALA A 90 6.75 17.41 -10.60
CA ALA A 90 5.32 17.48 -10.87
C ALA A 90 4.51 17.89 -9.62
N CYS A 91 4.80 17.30 -8.46
CA CYS A 91 4.14 17.64 -7.20
C CYS A 91 4.48 19.06 -6.73
N ARG A 92 5.73 19.52 -6.88
CA ARG A 92 6.11 20.92 -6.56
C ARG A 92 5.37 21.91 -7.43
N ALA A 93 5.33 21.69 -8.75
CA ALA A 93 4.61 22.55 -9.68
C ALA A 93 3.10 22.62 -9.38
N GLU A 94 2.52 21.48 -8.97
CA GLU A 94 1.11 21.42 -8.58
C GLU A 94 0.83 22.12 -7.24
N ILE A 95 1.71 21.99 -6.25
CA ILE A 95 1.62 22.73 -4.99
C ILE A 95 1.65 24.23 -5.26
N GLU A 96 2.60 24.72 -6.07
CA GLU A 96 2.66 26.14 -6.43
C GLU A 96 1.37 26.60 -7.16
N ARG A 97 0.79 25.74 -7.99
CA ARG A 97 -0.49 26.01 -8.66
C ARG A 97 -1.62 26.15 -7.63
N ALA A 98 -1.68 25.25 -6.65
CA ALA A 98 -2.67 25.27 -5.58
C ALA A 98 -2.50 26.48 -4.63
N GLU A 99 -1.28 26.88 -4.34
CA GLU A 99 -0.98 28.10 -3.57
C GLU A 99 -1.44 29.36 -4.32
N ARG A 100 -1.19 29.46 -5.63
CA ARG A 100 -1.68 30.57 -6.47
C ARG A 100 -3.21 30.65 -6.52
N MET A 101 -3.90 29.51 -6.37
CA MET A 101 -5.36 29.46 -6.27
C MET A 101 -5.88 29.82 -4.88
N GLY A 102 -5.00 29.96 -3.88
CA GLY A 102 -5.39 30.25 -2.50
C GLY A 102 -6.11 29.07 -1.82
N VAL A 103 -5.84 27.83 -2.24
CA VAL A 103 -6.43 26.63 -1.61
C VAL A 103 -5.50 25.94 -0.61
N CYS A 104 -4.20 26.23 -0.67
CA CYS A 104 -3.19 25.87 0.34
C CYS A 104 -2.19 27.04 0.53
N GLY A 105 -1.17 26.82 1.37
CA GLY A 105 -0.14 27.82 1.67
C GLY A 105 -0.60 28.86 2.71
N PRO A 106 0.06 30.04 2.77
CA PRO A 106 -0.24 31.08 3.76
C PRO A 106 -1.68 31.64 3.67
N ASN A 107 -2.26 31.63 2.47
CA ASN A 107 -3.56 32.24 2.17
C ASN A 107 -4.62 31.19 1.82
N ALA A 108 -4.60 30.03 2.48
CA ALA A 108 -5.49 28.91 2.18
C ALA A 108 -6.94 29.20 2.60
N SER A 109 -7.66 29.93 1.74
CA SER A 109 -9.03 30.40 1.95
C SER A 109 -10.02 29.26 2.20
N VAL A 110 -9.82 28.11 1.56
CA VAL A 110 -10.65 26.91 1.73
C VAL A 110 -10.59 26.36 3.17
N LEU A 111 -9.45 26.50 3.86
CA LEU A 111 -9.31 26.07 5.25
C LEU A 111 -9.58 27.21 6.25
N GLY A 112 -9.66 28.47 5.79
CA GLY A 112 -9.80 29.64 6.67
C GLY A 112 -8.57 29.93 7.54
N ARG A 113 -7.43 29.28 7.27
CA ARG A 113 -6.16 29.39 8.00
C ARG A 113 -4.99 29.00 7.10
N PRO A 114 -3.74 29.39 7.42
CA PRO A 114 -2.57 28.88 6.72
C PRO A 114 -2.51 27.35 6.75
N PHE A 115 -2.13 26.74 5.62
CA PHE A 115 -1.91 25.31 5.50
C PHE A 115 -0.78 25.05 4.49
N PRO A 116 0.49 25.19 4.90
CA PRO A 116 1.62 24.90 4.03
C PRO A 116 1.59 23.45 3.58
N VAL A 117 1.93 23.23 2.31
CA VAL A 117 2.11 21.91 1.73
C VAL A 117 3.47 21.88 1.05
N SER A 118 4.27 20.85 1.30
CA SER A 118 5.60 20.74 0.70
C SER A 118 5.95 19.31 0.30
N VAL A 119 6.92 19.17 -0.61
CA VAL A 119 7.50 17.86 -0.94
C VAL A 119 8.70 17.62 -0.04
N PHE A 120 8.67 16.52 0.71
CA PHE A 120 9.83 16.00 1.43
C PHE A 120 10.50 14.93 0.57
N VAL A 121 11.78 15.13 0.24
CA VAL A 121 12.55 14.16 -0.55
C VAL A 121 13.19 13.15 0.40
N SER A 122 12.74 11.90 0.33
CA SER A 122 13.26 10.79 1.13
C SER A 122 14.77 10.67 0.97
N PRO A 123 15.54 10.44 2.06
CA PRO A 123 16.96 10.11 1.96
C PRO A 123 17.20 8.72 1.34
N GLY A 124 16.13 7.98 1.02
CA GLY A 124 16.17 6.63 0.47
C GLY A 124 16.20 5.55 1.53
N GLY A 125 16.18 4.31 1.06
CA GLY A 125 16.18 3.11 1.88
C GLY A 125 14.81 2.46 1.94
N TYR A 126 14.75 1.18 1.55
CA TYR A 126 13.52 0.38 1.51
C TYR A 126 12.71 0.42 2.82
N ILE A 127 13.39 0.55 3.97
CA ILE A 127 12.76 0.60 5.28
C ILE A 127 11.90 1.85 5.50
N CYS A 128 12.22 2.96 4.83
CA CYS A 128 11.49 4.24 4.93
C CYS A 128 10.07 4.17 4.34
N CYS A 129 9.72 3.08 3.64
CA CYS A 129 8.33 2.78 3.29
C CYS A 129 7.44 2.47 4.50
N GLU A 130 8.04 2.02 5.61
CA GLU A 130 7.32 1.77 6.87
C GLU A 130 7.00 3.09 7.57
N GLN A 131 5.79 3.23 8.10
CA GLN A 131 5.26 4.50 8.61
C GLN A 131 6.12 5.13 9.74
N SER A 132 6.59 4.34 10.69
CA SER A 132 7.40 4.86 11.79
C SER A 132 8.84 5.18 11.38
N ALA A 133 9.43 4.37 10.51
CA ALA A 133 10.72 4.66 9.90
C ALA A 133 10.68 5.93 9.05
N LEU A 134 9.58 6.16 8.32
CA LEU A 134 9.33 7.40 7.59
C LEU A 134 9.33 8.60 8.53
N ASN A 135 8.60 8.52 9.64
CA ASN A 135 8.54 9.60 10.63
C ASN A 135 9.94 9.91 11.20
N GLU A 136 10.74 8.89 11.53
CA GLU A 136 12.12 9.09 11.97
C GLU A 136 12.98 9.78 10.91
N ALA A 137 12.89 9.33 9.65
CA ALA A 137 13.63 9.94 8.55
C ALA A 137 13.25 11.41 8.32
N MET A 138 11.97 11.76 8.46
CA MET A 138 11.50 13.14 8.38
C MET A 138 11.95 14.01 9.57
N SER A 139 12.16 13.40 10.75
CA SER A 139 12.71 14.07 11.93
C SER A 139 14.25 14.13 11.95
N ASP A 140 14.92 13.94 10.81
CA ASP A 140 16.38 13.91 10.66
C ASP A 140 17.07 12.85 11.55
N ARG A 141 16.35 11.76 11.82
CA ARG A 141 16.87 10.59 12.52
C ARG A 141 17.07 9.45 11.54
N ARG A 142 17.77 8.41 11.99
CA ARG A 142 17.89 7.18 11.20
C ARG A 142 16.51 6.55 11.05
N GLY A 143 16.12 6.17 9.83
CA GLY A 143 14.82 5.54 9.51
C GLY A 143 14.66 4.13 10.08
N GLU A 144 14.80 3.97 11.40
CA GLU A 144 14.59 2.73 12.13
C GLU A 144 13.13 2.68 12.61
N PRO A 145 12.38 1.59 12.36
CA PRO A 145 11.01 1.48 12.83
C PRO A 145 10.92 1.57 14.36
N ARG A 146 9.92 2.32 14.84
CA ARG A 146 9.61 2.42 16.27
C ARG A 146 8.92 1.16 16.76
N ASN A 147 9.25 0.74 17.98
CA ASN A 147 8.48 -0.29 18.67
C ASN A 147 7.13 0.29 19.13
N MET A 148 6.05 -0.46 18.92
CA MET A 148 4.72 -0.14 19.44
C MET A 148 4.55 -0.75 20.85
N PRO A 149 3.93 -0.07 21.83
CA PRO A 149 3.40 1.32 21.84
C PRO A 149 4.49 2.41 22.04
N PRO A 150 4.23 3.71 21.74
CA PRO A 150 2.93 4.41 21.55
C PRO A 150 2.30 4.30 20.16
N LYS A 151 1.03 4.74 20.00
CA LYS A 151 0.34 4.76 18.70
C LYS A 151 0.88 5.86 17.79
N LEU A 152 1.13 5.53 16.53
CA LEU A 152 1.71 6.45 15.55
C LEU A 152 0.74 7.54 15.08
N GLU A 153 -0.57 7.33 15.16
CA GLU A 153 -1.57 8.35 14.83
C GLU A 153 -1.52 9.55 15.78
N THR A 154 -1.21 9.28 17.06
CA THR A 154 -1.13 10.30 18.11
C THR A 154 0.30 10.73 18.43
N ASN A 155 1.30 9.89 18.10
CA ASN A 155 2.73 10.12 18.34
C ASN A 155 3.51 9.82 17.05
N GLY A 156 3.31 10.63 16.02
CA GLY A 156 3.82 10.41 14.68
C GLY A 156 5.13 11.15 14.42
N LEU A 157 5.10 12.01 13.41
CA LEU A 157 6.19 12.94 13.10
C LEU A 157 6.40 13.88 14.28
N GLU A 158 7.65 13.99 14.76
CA GLU A 158 8.00 14.79 15.94
C GLU A 158 7.18 14.44 17.21
N ASP A 159 6.68 13.20 17.29
CA ASP A 159 5.79 12.73 18.35
C ASP A 159 4.45 13.49 18.46
N LEU A 160 4.03 14.13 17.36
CA LEU A 160 2.78 14.87 17.24
C LEU A 160 1.71 14.10 16.44
N PRO A 161 0.42 14.47 16.54
CA PRO A 161 -0.64 13.86 15.74
C PRO A 161 -0.33 13.90 14.24
N THR A 162 -0.28 12.73 13.61
CA THR A 162 0.17 12.61 12.21
C THR A 162 -0.66 11.59 11.45
N LEU A 163 -1.27 12.04 10.37
CA LEU A 163 -1.91 11.16 9.41
C LEU A 163 -0.93 10.78 8.30
N VAL A 164 -0.32 9.59 8.42
CA VAL A 164 0.44 8.99 7.31
C VAL A 164 -0.48 8.10 6.47
N SER A 165 -0.54 8.26 5.15
CA SER A 165 -1.24 7.32 4.26
C SER A 165 -0.56 7.23 2.89
N ASN A 166 -0.75 6.10 2.20
CA ASN A 166 -0.17 5.89 0.87
C ASN A 166 -0.79 6.85 -0.17
N VAL A 167 -0.03 7.22 -1.21
CA VAL A 167 -0.44 8.08 -2.34
C VAL A 167 -1.82 7.73 -2.88
N GLU A 168 -2.10 6.46 -3.17
CA GLU A 168 -3.39 6.04 -3.71
C GLU A 168 -4.57 6.34 -2.77
N THR A 169 -4.35 6.31 -1.45
CA THR A 169 -5.42 6.68 -0.52
C THR A 169 -5.85 8.11 -0.74
N PHE A 170 -4.89 9.04 -0.89
CA PHE A 170 -5.18 10.45 -1.16
C PHE A 170 -5.77 10.65 -2.57
N ALA A 171 -5.33 9.88 -3.57
CA ALA A 171 -5.92 9.94 -4.91
C ALA A 171 -7.43 9.66 -4.94
N TRP A 172 -7.92 8.79 -4.04
CA TRP A 172 -9.34 8.48 -3.92
C TRP A 172 -10.15 9.49 -3.08
N VAL A 173 -9.48 10.35 -2.30
CA VAL A 173 -10.17 11.30 -1.38
C VAL A 173 -11.08 12.26 -2.13
N PRO A 174 -10.66 12.94 -3.23
CA PRO A 174 -11.55 13.83 -3.98
C PRO A 174 -12.82 13.12 -4.48
N TYR A 175 -12.65 11.93 -5.07
CA TYR A 175 -13.79 11.13 -5.54
C TYR A 175 -14.77 10.79 -4.41
N ILE A 176 -14.25 10.35 -3.26
CA ILE A 176 -15.06 9.99 -2.09
C ILE A 176 -15.75 11.23 -1.51
N ALA A 177 -15.10 12.39 -1.47
CA ALA A 177 -15.68 13.63 -0.99
C ALA A 177 -16.85 14.08 -1.86
N LEU A 178 -16.73 13.95 -3.19
CA LEU A 178 -17.76 14.35 -4.14
C LEU A 178 -18.93 13.36 -4.23
N ASN A 179 -18.65 12.05 -4.21
CA ASN A 179 -19.64 11.01 -4.51
C ASN A 179 -20.12 10.24 -3.27
N GLY A 180 -19.48 10.45 -2.12
CA GLY A 180 -19.76 9.74 -0.88
C GLY A 180 -19.10 8.35 -0.79
N GLY A 181 -18.82 7.93 0.44
CA GLY A 181 -18.15 6.66 0.72
C GLY A 181 -18.94 5.42 0.30
N ALA A 182 -20.28 5.50 0.27
CA ALA A 182 -21.13 4.40 -0.21
C ALA A 182 -20.97 4.15 -1.71
N ALA A 183 -20.87 5.22 -2.52
CA ALA A 183 -20.64 5.12 -3.95
C ALA A 183 -19.29 4.48 -4.26
N TYR A 184 -18.21 4.92 -3.58
CA TYR A 184 -16.91 4.25 -3.71
C TYR A 184 -16.99 2.78 -3.26
N ALA A 185 -17.59 2.50 -2.10
CA ALA A 185 -17.70 1.12 -1.60
C ALA A 185 -18.44 0.19 -2.57
N ALA A 186 -19.44 0.69 -3.30
CA ALA A 186 -20.22 -0.08 -4.27
C ALA A 186 -19.43 -0.47 -5.54
N GLN A 187 -18.26 0.12 -5.79
CA GLN A 187 -17.45 -0.19 -6.97
C GLN A 187 -16.61 -1.46 -6.85
N GLY A 188 -16.59 -2.10 -5.67
CA GLY A 188 -15.93 -3.38 -5.52
C GLY A 188 -16.77 -4.49 -6.14
N VAL A 189 -16.12 -5.59 -6.50
CA VAL A 189 -16.79 -6.79 -6.97
C VAL A 189 -16.62 -7.88 -5.93
N ASN A 190 -17.39 -8.94 -6.11
CA ASN A 190 -17.24 -10.11 -5.30
C ASN A 190 -17.41 -9.91 -3.78
N GLY A 191 -18.29 -8.99 -3.39
CA GLY A 191 -18.56 -8.68 -1.97
C GLY A 191 -17.46 -7.84 -1.32
N TRP A 192 -16.40 -7.51 -2.06
CA TRP A 192 -15.39 -6.54 -1.68
C TRP A 192 -15.83 -5.12 -2.02
N LYS A 193 -15.12 -4.13 -1.47
CA LYS A 193 -15.56 -2.73 -1.51
C LYS A 193 -14.48 -1.84 -2.08
N GLY A 194 -14.85 -0.97 -3.02
CA GLY A 194 -13.95 0.02 -3.60
C GLY A 194 -13.12 -0.48 -4.77
N ARG A 195 -12.28 0.41 -5.27
CA ARG A 195 -11.35 0.17 -6.37
C ARG A 195 -9.92 0.36 -5.90
N ARG A 196 -8.99 -0.17 -6.69
CA ARG A 196 -7.57 -0.02 -6.43
C ARG A 196 -6.74 -0.04 -7.70
N PHE A 197 -5.53 0.46 -7.61
CA PHE A 197 -4.53 0.33 -8.65
C PHE A 197 -3.65 -0.92 -8.41
N PHE A 198 -3.31 -1.59 -9.51
CA PHE A 198 -2.42 -2.75 -9.55
C PHE A 198 -1.24 -2.41 -10.45
N SER A 199 -0.03 -2.40 -9.89
CA SER A 199 1.18 -2.38 -10.70
C SER A 199 1.48 -3.80 -11.13
N VAL A 200 1.45 -4.09 -12.43
CA VAL A 200 1.73 -5.43 -12.96
C VAL A 200 3.02 -5.40 -13.77
N SER A 201 3.98 -6.22 -13.35
CA SER A 201 5.27 -6.39 -14.00
C SER A 201 5.62 -7.86 -14.22
N GLY A 202 6.77 -8.13 -14.82
CA GLY A 202 7.23 -9.48 -15.15
C GLY A 202 6.77 -9.94 -16.53
N ASP A 203 6.48 -11.23 -16.67
CA ASP A 203 6.21 -11.89 -17.95
C ASP A 203 4.75 -11.76 -18.41
N VAL A 204 4.23 -10.53 -18.47
CA VAL A 204 2.92 -10.22 -19.08
C VAL A 204 3.09 -9.53 -20.43
N LYS A 205 2.10 -9.65 -21.33
CA LYS A 205 2.16 -8.98 -22.64
C LYS A 205 2.12 -7.46 -22.52
N ARG A 206 1.30 -6.94 -21.60
CA ARG A 206 1.20 -5.51 -21.30
C ARG A 206 1.47 -5.27 -19.82
N PRO A 207 2.72 -5.00 -19.42
CA PRO A 207 3.00 -4.52 -18.06
C PRO A 207 2.51 -3.08 -17.93
N GLY A 208 2.07 -2.70 -16.73
CA GLY A 208 1.50 -1.36 -16.51
C GLY A 208 0.80 -1.22 -15.17
N VAL A 209 0.25 -0.03 -14.94
CA VAL A 209 -0.64 0.25 -13.81
C VAL A 209 -2.08 0.17 -14.31
N TYR A 210 -2.87 -0.67 -13.64
CA TYR A 210 -4.26 -0.89 -13.99
C TYR A 210 -5.17 -0.56 -12.82
N GLU A 211 -6.21 0.21 -13.08
CA GLU A 211 -7.28 0.44 -12.12
C GLU A 211 -8.33 -0.66 -12.23
N GLY A 212 -8.60 -1.36 -11.13
CA GLY A 212 -9.57 -2.45 -11.11
C GLY A 212 -10.43 -2.43 -9.85
N PRO A 213 -11.62 -3.06 -9.89
CA PRO A 213 -12.42 -3.24 -8.69
C PRO A 213 -11.70 -4.17 -7.71
N MET A 214 -11.73 -3.84 -6.42
CA MET A 214 -11.31 -4.80 -5.40
C MET A 214 -12.15 -6.07 -5.51
N GLY A 215 -11.50 -7.23 -5.37
CA GLY A 215 -12.16 -8.52 -5.52
C GLY A 215 -12.16 -9.10 -6.92
N MET A 216 -11.60 -8.40 -7.91
CA MET A 216 -11.31 -9.01 -9.22
C MET A 216 -10.31 -10.16 -9.05
N THR A 217 -10.36 -11.14 -9.92
CA THR A 217 -9.47 -12.30 -9.91
C THR A 217 -8.13 -11.99 -10.57
N LEU A 218 -7.11 -12.77 -10.23
CA LEU A 218 -5.82 -12.69 -10.93
C LEU A 218 -5.98 -13.01 -12.43
N ARG A 219 -6.92 -13.90 -12.80
CA ARG A 219 -7.27 -14.22 -14.18
C ARG A 219 -7.77 -12.98 -14.94
N GLU A 220 -8.69 -12.22 -14.34
CA GLU A 220 -9.20 -10.98 -14.92
C GLU A 220 -8.08 -9.94 -15.10
N LEU A 221 -7.16 -9.84 -14.13
CA LEU A 221 -6.03 -8.91 -14.22
C LEU A 221 -5.00 -9.32 -15.29
N ILE A 222 -4.68 -10.62 -15.40
CA ILE A 222 -3.67 -11.11 -16.35
C ILE A 222 -4.23 -11.22 -17.77
N TYR A 223 -5.42 -11.79 -17.94
CA TYR A 223 -5.95 -12.15 -19.26
C TYR A 223 -7.07 -11.24 -19.75
N GLY A 224 -7.60 -10.34 -18.91
CA GLY A 224 -8.65 -9.40 -19.30
C GLY A 224 -8.20 -8.46 -20.43
N GLU A 225 -9.14 -8.14 -21.32
CA GLU A 225 -8.89 -7.31 -22.52
C GLU A 225 -8.40 -5.91 -22.16
N GLU A 226 -8.91 -5.35 -21.07
CA GLU A 226 -8.56 -4.02 -20.54
C GLU A 226 -7.22 -4.00 -19.76
N HIS A 227 -6.67 -5.18 -19.44
CA HIS A 227 -5.53 -5.31 -18.54
C HIS A 227 -4.28 -5.81 -19.28
N CYS A 228 -3.66 -6.89 -18.78
CA CYS A 228 -2.35 -7.36 -19.25
C CYS A 228 -2.42 -8.16 -20.57
N GLN A 229 -3.62 -8.58 -21.00
CA GLN A 229 -3.88 -9.32 -22.25
C GLN A 229 -3.15 -10.66 -22.39
N GLY A 230 -2.72 -11.25 -21.28
CA GLY A 230 -2.12 -12.56 -21.17
C GLY A 230 -0.64 -12.55 -20.79
N ILE A 231 -0.08 -13.76 -20.76
CA ILE A 231 1.32 -14.02 -20.45
C ILE A 231 2.18 -13.76 -21.68
N ALA A 232 3.36 -13.17 -21.47
CA ALA A 232 4.30 -12.88 -22.55
C ALA A 232 4.73 -14.17 -23.27
N GLY A 233 4.57 -14.18 -24.59
CA GLY A 233 4.86 -15.33 -25.45
C GLY A 233 3.85 -16.47 -25.35
N ASP A 234 2.65 -16.21 -24.81
CA ASP A 234 1.57 -17.21 -24.66
C ASP A 234 1.98 -18.45 -23.85
N ARG A 235 2.95 -18.24 -22.95
CA ARG A 235 3.49 -19.28 -22.07
C ARG A 235 2.56 -19.51 -20.89
N ALA A 236 2.69 -20.67 -20.26
CA ALA A 236 1.96 -20.98 -19.03
C ALA A 236 2.47 -20.12 -17.87
N LEU A 237 1.57 -19.77 -16.95
CA LEU A 237 1.95 -19.15 -15.66
C LEU A 237 2.76 -20.15 -14.84
N LYS A 238 3.90 -19.71 -14.31
CA LYS A 238 4.74 -20.51 -13.40
C LYS A 238 4.58 -20.08 -11.96
N GLY A 239 4.52 -18.77 -11.74
CA GLY A 239 4.39 -18.24 -10.40
C GLY A 239 4.05 -16.76 -10.39
N PHE A 240 3.76 -16.28 -9.19
CA PHE A 240 3.18 -14.98 -8.94
C PHE A 240 3.68 -14.46 -7.59
N ALA A 241 4.14 -13.21 -7.57
CA ALA A 241 4.50 -12.53 -6.34
C ALA A 241 3.40 -11.47 -6.05
N PRO A 242 2.51 -11.71 -5.09
CA PRO A 242 1.37 -10.82 -4.83
C PRO A 242 1.77 -9.47 -4.27
N SER A 243 2.94 -9.33 -3.65
CA SER A 243 3.42 -8.09 -3.04
C SER A 243 4.90 -7.85 -3.31
N GLY A 244 5.26 -7.90 -4.59
CA GLY A 244 6.67 -7.93 -4.97
C GLY A 244 7.45 -9.07 -4.31
N PRO A 245 8.78 -9.06 -4.38
CA PRO A 245 9.62 -10.08 -3.76
C PRO A 245 9.41 -10.24 -2.24
N SER A 246 9.02 -9.18 -1.52
CA SER A 246 8.86 -9.25 -0.06
C SER A 246 7.64 -10.07 0.38
N GLY A 247 6.59 -10.12 -0.45
CA GLY A 247 5.38 -10.92 -0.22
C GLY A 247 5.58 -12.43 -0.40
N GLY A 248 6.73 -12.86 -0.93
CA GLY A 248 7.00 -14.25 -1.30
C GLY A 248 6.39 -14.64 -2.65
N PHE A 249 6.63 -15.87 -3.06
CA PHE A 249 6.22 -16.40 -4.37
C PHE A 249 5.19 -17.50 -4.20
N LEU A 250 4.12 -17.42 -4.98
CA LEU A 250 3.11 -18.46 -5.09
C LEU A 250 3.28 -19.20 -6.42
N PRO A 251 3.29 -20.55 -6.42
CA PRO A 251 3.22 -21.32 -7.66
C PRO A 251 1.87 -21.11 -8.36
N ALA A 252 1.79 -21.41 -9.66
CA ALA A 252 0.54 -21.33 -10.42
C ALA A 252 -0.61 -22.17 -9.82
N LYS A 253 -0.27 -23.22 -9.07
CA LYS A 253 -1.23 -24.06 -8.35
C LYS A 253 -0.77 -24.23 -6.90
N LEU A 254 -1.62 -23.86 -5.96
CA LEU A 254 -1.41 -24.12 -4.53
C LEU A 254 -1.94 -25.51 -4.22
N THR A 255 -1.18 -26.33 -3.49
CA THR A 255 -1.63 -27.66 -3.07
C THR A 255 -1.59 -27.83 -1.55
N ALA A 256 -2.28 -28.84 -1.02
CA ALA A 256 -2.27 -29.18 0.41
C ALA A 256 -0.84 -29.50 0.93
N GLY A 257 0.04 -30.02 0.06
CA GLY A 257 1.45 -30.25 0.36
C GLY A 257 2.35 -29.02 0.15
N ALA A 258 1.89 -28.02 -0.60
CA ALA A 258 2.65 -26.82 -0.94
C ALA A 258 1.74 -25.59 -1.07
N GLY A 259 1.72 -24.74 -0.03
CA GLY A 259 1.14 -23.40 -0.08
C GLY A 259 -0.20 -23.23 0.64
N LEU A 260 -0.99 -24.29 0.82
CA LEU A 260 -2.20 -24.22 1.65
C LEU A 260 -1.87 -24.42 3.14
N PRO A 261 -2.39 -23.59 4.05
CA PRO A 261 -2.25 -23.80 5.49
C PRO A 261 -2.87 -25.13 5.92
N ARG A 262 -2.27 -25.81 6.91
CA ARG A 262 -2.79 -27.09 7.43
C ARG A 262 -4.25 -27.02 7.89
N ASP A 263 -4.74 -25.85 8.28
CA ASP A 263 -6.11 -25.60 8.75
C ASP A 263 -6.93 -24.66 7.84
N HIS A 264 -6.55 -24.48 6.58
CA HIS A 264 -7.25 -23.57 5.66
C HIS A 264 -8.73 -23.93 5.49
N VAL A 265 -9.07 -25.22 5.59
CA VAL A 265 -10.45 -25.73 5.59
C VAL A 265 -11.28 -25.12 6.73
N ASN A 266 -10.70 -24.79 7.88
CA ASN A 266 -11.44 -24.15 8.99
C ASN A 266 -11.38 -22.61 8.94
N ASN A 267 -10.66 -22.03 7.98
CA ASN A 267 -10.54 -20.59 7.83
C ASN A 267 -11.83 -20.01 7.22
N LYS A 268 -12.56 -19.20 8.01
CA LYS A 268 -13.83 -18.59 7.57
C LYS A 268 -13.73 -17.77 6.29
N SER A 269 -12.62 -17.06 6.08
CA SER A 269 -12.42 -16.26 4.87
C SER A 269 -12.23 -17.15 3.65
N TRP A 270 -11.50 -18.26 3.80
CA TRP A 270 -11.36 -19.28 2.76
C TRP A 270 -12.70 -19.96 2.47
N GLN A 271 -13.42 -20.42 3.51
CA GLN A 271 -14.73 -21.05 3.38
C GLN A 271 -15.74 -20.15 2.65
N ALA A 272 -15.76 -18.87 2.99
CA ALA A 272 -16.62 -17.90 2.33
C ALA A 272 -16.29 -17.72 0.84
N LEU A 273 -15.00 -17.66 0.49
CA LEU A 273 -14.58 -17.61 -0.91
C LEU A 273 -14.94 -18.90 -1.65
N ALA A 274 -14.65 -20.05 -1.05
CA ALA A 274 -14.86 -21.35 -1.65
C ALA A 274 -16.34 -21.55 -1.99
N ALA A 275 -17.23 -21.28 -1.02
CA ALA A 275 -18.68 -21.32 -1.22
C ALA A 275 -19.14 -20.34 -2.32
N ARG A 276 -18.58 -19.13 -2.37
CA ARG A 276 -18.92 -18.11 -3.38
C ARG A 276 -18.56 -18.54 -4.80
N ARG A 277 -17.44 -19.25 -4.96
CA ARG A 277 -16.86 -19.60 -6.25
C ARG A 277 -17.13 -21.04 -6.69
N GLY A 278 -17.87 -21.81 -5.89
CA GLY A 278 -18.08 -23.23 -6.14
C GLY A 278 -16.78 -24.04 -6.07
N ILE A 279 -15.77 -23.52 -5.36
CA ILE A 279 -14.54 -24.26 -5.07
C ILE A 279 -14.87 -25.21 -3.92
N ASP A 280 -14.43 -26.46 -4.00
CA ASP A 280 -14.54 -27.38 -2.87
C ASP A 280 -13.73 -26.79 -1.69
N PRO A 281 -14.35 -26.48 -0.54
CA PRO A 281 -13.64 -26.00 0.63
C PRO A 281 -12.53 -26.95 1.13
N ASN A 282 -12.61 -28.24 0.77
CA ASN A 282 -11.63 -29.27 1.05
C ASN A 282 -10.66 -29.51 -0.13
N ALA A 283 -10.73 -28.70 -1.18
CA ALA A 283 -9.86 -28.83 -2.34
C ALA A 283 -8.39 -28.84 -1.90
N THR A 284 -7.68 -29.88 -2.33
CA THR A 284 -6.26 -30.01 -2.07
C THR A 284 -5.41 -29.34 -3.13
N GLU A 285 -6.03 -28.70 -4.13
CA GLU A 285 -5.40 -27.91 -5.19
C GLU A 285 -6.26 -26.68 -5.55
N ILE A 286 -5.63 -25.51 -5.72
CA ILE A 286 -6.28 -24.26 -6.14
C ILE A 286 -5.41 -23.59 -7.21
N ASP A 287 -6.03 -23.20 -8.33
CA ASP A 287 -5.39 -22.35 -9.34
C ASP A 287 -5.35 -20.90 -8.83
N ILE A 288 -4.16 -20.30 -8.76
CA ILE A 288 -4.02 -18.92 -8.26
C ILE A 288 -4.70 -17.89 -9.15
N LEU A 289 -4.95 -18.23 -10.42
CA LEU A 289 -5.68 -17.38 -11.34
C LEU A 289 -7.11 -17.11 -10.86
N ASP A 290 -7.70 -18.04 -10.11
CA ASP A 290 -9.07 -17.91 -9.63
C ASP A 290 -9.15 -17.19 -8.28
N LEU A 291 -8.00 -16.85 -7.67
CA LEU A 291 -7.97 -16.09 -6.43
C LEU A 291 -8.37 -14.63 -6.67
N GLU A 292 -9.28 -14.16 -5.83
CA GLU A 292 -9.67 -12.76 -5.75
C GLU A 292 -8.52 -11.93 -5.16
N LEU A 293 -8.20 -10.82 -5.78
CA LEU A 293 -7.15 -9.92 -5.36
C LEU A 293 -7.61 -9.07 -4.16
N GLU A 294 -7.66 -9.70 -2.99
CA GLU A 294 -7.91 -9.03 -1.70
C GLU A 294 -7.00 -9.52 -0.57
N LEU A 295 -6.54 -8.57 0.26
CA LEU A 295 -5.51 -8.77 1.27
C LEU A 295 -5.82 -9.85 2.32
N ASN A 296 -7.06 -9.91 2.82
CA ASN A 296 -7.47 -10.89 3.83
C ASN A 296 -7.54 -12.29 3.24
N LEU A 297 -7.78 -12.44 1.94
CA LEU A 297 -7.68 -13.74 1.27
C LEU A 297 -6.22 -14.22 1.26
N PHE A 298 -5.28 -13.37 0.84
CA PHE A 298 -3.86 -13.74 0.84
C PHE A 298 -3.33 -14.04 2.24
N ARG A 299 -3.76 -13.28 3.25
CA ARG A 299 -3.46 -13.57 4.66
C ARG A 299 -4.09 -14.88 5.16
N ALA A 300 -5.23 -15.28 4.60
CA ALA A 300 -5.85 -16.56 4.90
C ALA A 300 -5.08 -17.74 4.29
N LEU A 301 -4.37 -17.53 3.18
CA LEU A 301 -3.48 -18.53 2.55
C LEU A 301 -2.13 -18.67 3.25
N SER A 302 -1.61 -17.64 3.90
CA SER A 302 -0.46 -17.78 4.79
C SER A 302 -0.29 -16.51 5.62
N PRO A 303 0.14 -16.61 6.90
CA PRO A 303 0.51 -15.44 7.70
C PRO A 303 1.59 -14.56 7.07
N THR A 304 2.41 -15.11 6.18
CA THR A 304 3.49 -14.40 5.49
C THR A 304 3.11 -13.89 4.11
N GLN A 305 1.94 -14.28 3.59
CA GLN A 305 1.44 -13.83 2.30
C GLN A 305 0.58 -12.59 2.51
N ALA A 306 0.82 -11.58 1.69
CA ALA A 306 0.04 -10.36 1.67
C ALA A 306 -0.11 -9.87 0.25
N LEU A 307 -1.25 -9.25 -0.05
CA LEU A 307 -1.49 -8.67 -1.37
C LEU A 307 -0.97 -7.24 -1.43
N GLY A 308 0.05 -7.10 -2.27
CA GLY A 308 0.74 -5.93 -2.77
C GLY A 308 -0.10 -4.91 -3.47
N ALA A 309 0.50 -3.73 -3.62
CA ALA A 309 0.27 -2.84 -4.74
C ALA A 309 0.94 -3.39 -6.02
N GLY A 310 2.15 -3.94 -5.88
CA GLY A 310 2.90 -4.56 -6.96
C GLY A 310 2.69 -6.06 -7.07
N VAL A 311 2.34 -6.48 -8.28
CA VAL A 311 2.21 -7.86 -8.73
C VAL A 311 3.34 -8.15 -9.72
N VAL A 312 4.07 -9.25 -9.49
CA VAL A 312 5.09 -9.73 -10.43
C VAL A 312 4.71 -11.11 -10.94
N VAL A 313 4.59 -11.23 -12.26
CA VAL A 313 4.17 -12.46 -12.95
C VAL A 313 5.38 -13.17 -13.55
N TYR A 314 5.45 -14.49 -13.38
CA TYR A 314 6.52 -15.33 -13.89
C TYR A 314 5.96 -16.42 -14.80
N ALA A 315 6.46 -16.51 -16.03
CA ALA A 315 6.05 -17.51 -17.01
C ALA A 315 6.97 -18.74 -17.03
N GLU A 316 6.46 -19.88 -17.50
CA GLU A 316 7.30 -21.04 -17.78
C GLU A 316 8.34 -20.72 -18.86
N ALA A 317 9.56 -21.24 -18.69
CA ALA A 317 10.70 -21.04 -19.59
C ALA A 317 11.14 -19.57 -19.83
N ALA A 318 10.83 -18.62 -18.94
CA ALA A 318 11.69 -17.44 -18.81
C ALA A 318 12.93 -17.92 -18.05
N THR A 319 14.07 -18.07 -18.72
CA THR A 319 15.32 -18.40 -18.04
C THR A 319 15.59 -17.33 -16.99
N TRP A 320 15.27 -17.63 -15.73
CA TRP A 320 15.56 -16.79 -14.56
C TRP A 320 17.05 -16.38 -14.52
N ARG A 321 17.92 -17.17 -15.16
CA ARG A 321 19.35 -16.92 -15.35
C ARG A 321 19.71 -15.78 -16.31
N SER A 322 18.83 -15.38 -17.23
CA SER A 322 19.16 -14.37 -18.25
C SER A 322 18.84 -12.92 -17.83
N ARG A 323 18.06 -12.72 -16.76
CA ARG A 323 17.58 -11.39 -16.34
C ARG A 323 18.12 -10.90 -15.00
N LEU A 324 18.81 -11.74 -14.24
CA LEU A 324 19.46 -11.36 -12.98
C LEU A 324 20.92 -11.82 -13.01
N SER A 325 21.85 -10.89 -13.23
CA SER A 325 23.28 -11.07 -12.97
C SER A 325 23.60 -11.00 -11.47
N ILE A 326 22.69 -11.46 -10.61
CA ILE A 326 22.88 -11.51 -9.16
C ILE A 326 22.88 -12.99 -8.73
N PRO A 327 24.01 -13.53 -8.24
CA PRO A 327 24.11 -14.93 -7.86
C PRO A 327 23.14 -15.27 -6.72
N TRP A 328 22.39 -16.36 -6.86
CA TRP A 328 21.46 -16.93 -5.87
C TRP A 328 22.10 -17.19 -4.49
N ASN A 329 23.42 -17.31 -4.42
CA ASN A 329 24.16 -17.45 -3.15
C ASN A 329 24.22 -16.16 -2.32
N SER A 330 23.77 -15.01 -2.83
CA SER A 330 23.74 -13.75 -2.08
C SER A 330 22.43 -13.52 -1.31
N ILE A 331 21.33 -14.20 -1.65
CA ILE A 331 20.01 -14.02 -1.01
C ILE A 331 19.69 -15.20 -0.07
N ALA A 332 20.33 -16.35 -0.26
CA ALA A 332 20.17 -17.53 0.57
C ALA A 332 21.30 -17.71 1.60
N THR A 333 21.45 -16.76 2.53
CA THR A 333 22.07 -17.08 3.83
C THR A 333 21.16 -16.65 4.99
N ASN A 334 20.39 -17.64 5.43
CA ASN A 334 19.77 -17.95 6.73
C ASN A 334 20.16 -17.20 8.04
N ARG A 335 20.57 -15.92 8.03
CA ARG A 335 20.77 -15.12 9.26
C ARG A 335 19.85 -13.91 9.37
N VAL A 336 19.46 -13.26 8.28
CA VAL A 336 18.55 -12.09 8.35
C VAL A 336 17.09 -12.52 8.51
N ALA A 337 16.66 -13.55 7.77
CA ALA A 337 15.30 -14.08 7.89
C ALA A 337 15.03 -14.78 9.24
N SER A 338 16.08 -15.27 9.92
CA SER A 338 15.96 -15.80 11.29
C SER A 338 16.01 -14.69 12.34
N ALA A 339 16.80 -13.61 12.13
CA ALA A 339 16.80 -12.44 13.01
C ALA A 339 15.47 -11.68 12.98
N CYS A 340 14.84 -11.50 11.80
CA CYS A 340 13.51 -10.92 11.68
C CYS A 340 12.41 -11.80 12.31
N ARG A 341 12.54 -13.13 12.25
CA ARG A 341 11.60 -14.07 12.91
C ARG A 341 11.80 -14.14 14.43
N ALA A 342 13.06 -14.16 14.89
CA ALA A 342 13.41 -14.24 16.29
C ALA A 342 13.02 -12.99 17.09
N GLY A 343 12.90 -11.82 16.44
CA GLY A 343 12.36 -10.61 17.08
C GLY A 343 10.88 -10.73 17.45
N SER A 344 10.08 -11.46 16.65
CA SER A 344 8.65 -11.65 16.89
C SER A 344 8.29 -12.80 17.85
N GLU A 345 9.22 -13.73 18.12
CA GLU A 345 8.95 -14.95 18.92
C GLU A 345 9.58 -14.95 20.34
N ARG A 346 10.27 -13.89 20.79
CA ARG A 346 10.81 -13.77 22.17
C ARG A 346 9.74 -13.55 23.25
N ARG A 347 8.66 -14.34 23.25
CA ARG A 347 7.65 -14.42 24.34
C ARG A 347 7.54 -15.80 25.01
N ARG A 348 8.46 -16.73 24.75
CA ARG A 348 8.64 -17.93 25.57
C ARG A 348 10.13 -18.14 25.76
N TRP A 349 10.54 -18.61 26.93
CA TRP A 349 11.92 -18.68 27.45
C TRP A 349 12.35 -17.45 28.27
N SER A 350 11.66 -17.29 29.40
CA SER A 350 12.25 -16.76 30.63
C SER A 350 11.87 -17.70 31.80
N ARG A 351 12.72 -18.69 32.05
CA ARG A 351 13.08 -19.24 33.36
C ARG A 351 14.46 -19.86 33.24
#